data_AF-A0A3B9N8V8-F1
#
_entry.id   AF-A0A3B9N8V8-F1
#
_cell.length_a   1.000
_cell.length_b   1.000
_cell.length_c   1.000
_cell.angle_alpha   90.00
_cell.angle_beta   90.00
_cell.angle_gamma   90.00
#
_symmetry.space_group_name_H-M   'P 1'
#
loop_
_entity.id
_entity.type
_entity.pdbx_description
1 polymer ?
#
loop_
_entity_poly.entity_id
_entity_poly.type
_entity_poly.pdbx_seq_one_letter_code
_entity_poly.pdbx_strand_id
1 'polypeptide(L)'
;MPHLIQKISNILQTRKRLEEKFVQHYLLGAQGTDLPERTRFLDQVLKIVEENLGCEDFGVLDLTKAIGVSRSVLYRKIKQQTGLNLVEFINMVRLKKAAYILVNDTGLSISEVAYQVGFNDPKYFSKSFKKFYKESPRTYVEKFGVKESSNLEK
;
A
#
# COMPACT_ATOMS: atom_id res chain seq x y z
N MET A 1 -34.07 8.31 -11.98
CA MET A 1 -32.64 8.02 -12.17
C MET A 1 -31.85 7.74 -10.86
N PRO A 2 -32.32 6.95 -9.87
CA PRO A 2 -31.57 6.68 -8.62
C PRO A 2 -30.56 5.52 -8.71
N HIS A 3 -30.68 4.64 -9.71
CA HIS A 3 -29.90 3.40 -9.78
C HIS A 3 -28.39 3.60 -10.06
N LEU A 4 -28.01 4.75 -10.64
CA LEU A 4 -26.61 5.05 -10.96
C LEU A 4 -25.83 5.48 -9.71
N ILE A 5 -26.46 6.29 -8.86
CA ILE A 5 -25.90 6.69 -7.56
C ILE A 5 -25.75 5.46 -6.65
N GLN A 6 -26.71 4.54 -6.67
CA GLN A 6 -26.62 3.29 -5.91
C GLN A 6 -25.46 2.41 -6.40
N LYS A 7 -25.23 2.31 -7.71
CA LYS A 7 -24.08 1.58 -8.28
C LYS A 7 -22.76 2.23 -7.92
N ILE A 8 -22.66 3.55 -8.03
CA ILE A 8 -21.45 4.30 -7.66
C ILE A 8 -21.15 4.13 -6.17
N SER A 9 -22.16 4.26 -5.31
CA SER A 9 -22.05 4.04 -3.87
C SER A 9 -21.62 2.61 -3.56
N ASN A 10 -22.22 1.59 -4.20
CA ASN A 10 -21.80 0.21 -4.05
C ASN A 10 -20.36 -0.03 -4.51
N ILE A 11 -19.93 0.56 -5.62
CA ILE A 11 -18.54 0.41 -6.11
C ILE A 11 -17.57 1.08 -5.14
N LEU A 12 -17.89 2.27 -4.63
CA LEU A 12 -17.07 2.99 -3.65
C LEU A 12 -17.03 2.23 -2.30
N GLN A 13 -18.16 1.72 -1.82
CA GLN A 13 -18.23 0.92 -0.59
C GLN A 13 -17.52 -0.43 -0.75
N THR A 14 -17.61 -1.06 -1.92
CA THR A 14 -16.89 -2.31 -2.22
C THR A 14 -15.39 -2.07 -2.21
N ARG A 15 -14.93 -0.96 -2.82
CA ARG A 15 -13.51 -0.55 -2.81
C ARG A 15 -13.03 -0.25 -1.40
N LYS A 16 -13.80 0.50 -0.62
CA LYS A 16 -13.48 0.81 0.78
C LYS A 16 -13.43 -0.45 1.65
N ARG A 17 -14.35 -1.39 1.48
CA ARG A 17 -14.32 -2.71 2.14
C ARG A 17 -13.13 -3.55 1.71
N LEU A 18 -12.71 -3.47 0.45
CA LEU A 18 -11.50 -4.13 -0.01
C LEU A 18 -10.26 -3.51 0.64
N GLU A 19 -10.19 -2.18 0.72
CA GLU A 19 -9.11 -1.47 1.42
C GLU A 19 -9.08 -1.80 2.92
N GLU A 20 -10.22 -1.82 3.60
CA GLU A 20 -10.34 -2.18 5.02
C GLU A 20 -9.97 -3.64 5.26
N LYS A 21 -10.43 -4.58 4.42
CA LYS A 21 -10.03 -6.00 4.51
C LYS A 21 -8.57 -6.21 4.16
N PHE A 22 -8.03 -5.44 3.21
CA PHE A 22 -6.60 -5.48 2.86
C PHE A 22 -5.74 -4.91 3.99
N VAL A 23 -6.19 -3.85 4.67
CA VAL A 23 -5.50 -3.32 5.86
C VAL A 23 -5.61 -4.33 7.01
N GLN A 24 -6.81 -4.83 7.32
CA GLN A 24 -7.00 -5.78 8.43
C GLN A 24 -6.28 -7.11 8.23
N HIS A 25 -6.37 -7.71 7.04
CA HIS A 25 -5.82 -9.05 6.83
C HIS A 25 -4.29 -9.03 6.71
N TYR A 26 -3.70 -7.94 6.20
CA TYR A 26 -2.27 -7.88 5.90
C TYR A 26 -1.45 -7.03 6.88
N LEU A 27 -2.01 -5.99 7.51
CA LEU A 27 -1.28 -5.23 8.56
C LEU A 27 -1.39 -5.88 9.94
N LEU A 28 -2.40 -6.73 10.19
CA LEU A 28 -2.64 -7.39 11.49
C LEU A 28 -2.42 -8.91 11.47
N GLY A 29 -1.91 -9.49 10.37
CA GLY A 29 -1.43 -10.87 10.35
C GLY A 29 -2.49 -11.95 10.52
N ALA A 30 -3.72 -11.74 10.04
CA ALA A 30 -4.75 -12.77 10.08
C ALA A 30 -4.44 -13.86 9.02
N GLN A 31 -3.80 -14.95 9.42
CA GLN A 31 -3.65 -16.14 8.58
C GLN A 31 -4.97 -16.93 8.59
N GLY A 32 -5.70 -16.93 7.47
CA GLY A 32 -6.92 -17.72 7.29
C GLY A 32 -6.84 -18.58 6.02
N THR A 33 -6.92 -19.90 6.17
CA THR A 33 -6.61 -20.91 5.15
C THR A 33 -7.67 -21.15 4.08
N ASP A 34 -8.72 -20.32 3.98
CA ASP A 34 -9.77 -20.48 2.98
C ASP A 34 -9.99 -19.19 2.17
N LEU A 35 -8.95 -18.81 1.44
CA LEU A 35 -8.95 -17.64 0.57
C LEU A 35 -9.19 -18.05 -0.89
N PRO A 36 -10.15 -17.40 -1.59
CA PRO A 36 -10.36 -17.60 -3.03
C PRO A 36 -9.04 -17.47 -3.80
N GLU A 37 -8.85 -18.22 -4.89
CA GLU A 37 -7.64 -18.21 -5.72
C GLU A 37 -7.20 -16.78 -6.15
N ARG A 38 -8.18 -15.88 -6.31
CA ARG A 38 -7.96 -14.45 -6.57
C ARG A 38 -7.16 -13.76 -5.46
N THR A 39 -7.41 -14.09 -4.20
CA THR A 39 -6.68 -13.53 -3.07
C THR A 39 -5.26 -14.10 -3.02
N ARG A 40 -5.09 -15.42 -3.23
CA ARG A 40 -3.76 -16.07 -3.25
C ARG A 40 -2.78 -15.46 -4.24
N PHE A 41 -3.26 -15.10 -5.44
CA PHE A 41 -2.42 -14.41 -6.42
C PHE A 41 -1.98 -13.02 -5.94
N LEU A 42 -2.90 -12.22 -5.39
CA LEU A 42 -2.54 -10.91 -4.85
C LEU A 42 -1.59 -11.04 -3.65
N ASP A 43 -1.83 -12.01 -2.76
CA ASP A 43 -0.94 -12.32 -1.64
C ASP A 43 0.49 -12.52 -2.11
N GLN A 44 0.66 -13.34 -3.14
CA GLN A 44 1.96 -13.63 -3.72
C GLN A 44 2.61 -12.37 -4.31
N VAL A 45 1.86 -11.58 -5.10
CA VAL A 45 2.38 -10.34 -5.71
C VAL A 45 2.80 -9.36 -4.61
N LEU A 46 1.97 -9.19 -3.58
CA LEU A 46 2.25 -8.31 -2.46
C LEU A 46 3.50 -8.73 -1.71
N LYS A 47 3.60 -10.01 -1.36
CA LYS A 47 4.76 -10.56 -0.65
C LYS A 47 6.05 -10.32 -1.43
N ILE A 48 6.05 -10.55 -2.74
CA ILE A 48 7.22 -10.27 -3.59
C ILE A 48 7.58 -8.78 -3.53
N VAL A 49 6.60 -7.87 -3.63
CA VAL A 49 6.88 -6.44 -3.55
C VAL A 49 7.41 -6.05 -2.16
N GLU A 50 6.84 -6.62 -1.09
CA GLU A 50 7.23 -6.38 0.30
C GLU A 50 8.66 -6.83 0.61
N GLU A 51 9.03 -8.04 0.15
CA GLU A 51 10.38 -8.59 0.29
C GLU A 51 11.43 -7.76 -0.47
N ASN A 52 11.00 -6.98 -1.47
CA ASN A 52 11.87 -6.17 -2.32
C ASN A 52 11.70 -4.64 -2.09
N LEU A 53 11.08 -4.22 -0.99
CA LEU A 53 10.84 -2.78 -0.72
C LEU A 53 12.12 -1.96 -0.61
N GLY A 54 13.18 -2.52 -0.05
CA GLY A 54 14.47 -1.83 0.08
C GLY A 54 15.27 -1.72 -1.21
N CYS A 55 14.79 -2.33 -2.31
CA CYS A 55 15.45 -2.27 -3.61
C CYS A 55 14.81 -1.16 -4.46
N GLU A 56 15.54 -0.07 -4.66
CA GLU A 56 15.08 1.07 -5.47
C GLU A 56 14.86 0.71 -6.94
N ASP A 57 15.67 -0.20 -7.48
CA ASP A 57 15.59 -0.68 -8.86
C ASP A 57 14.44 -1.68 -9.09
N PHE A 58 13.81 -2.17 -8.01
CA PHE A 58 12.71 -3.13 -8.15
C PHE A 58 11.53 -2.51 -8.89
N GLY A 59 11.25 -3.03 -10.08
CA GLY A 59 10.24 -2.51 -10.98
C GLY A 59 9.29 -3.56 -11.53
N VAL A 60 8.57 -3.16 -12.57
CA VAL A 60 7.59 -4.02 -13.24
C VAL A 60 8.26 -5.25 -13.87
N LEU A 61 9.48 -5.11 -14.39
CA LEU A 61 10.21 -6.21 -15.00
C LEU A 61 10.58 -7.28 -13.96
N ASP A 62 11.08 -6.87 -12.81
CA ASP A 62 11.48 -7.78 -11.73
C ASP A 62 10.27 -8.50 -11.16
N LEU A 63 9.16 -7.77 -10.97
CA LEU A 63 7.90 -8.36 -10.54
C LEU A 63 7.39 -9.42 -11.54
N THR A 64 7.49 -9.16 -12.85
CA THR A 64 7.09 -10.16 -13.87
C THR A 64 7.98 -11.40 -13.88
N LYS A 65 9.28 -11.23 -13.67
CA LYS A 65 10.23 -12.34 -13.56
C LYS A 65 9.97 -13.18 -12.31
N ALA A 66 9.80 -12.52 -11.16
CA ALA A 66 9.57 -13.17 -9.87
C ALA A 66 8.28 -13.99 -9.84
N ILE A 67 7.23 -13.51 -10.52
CA ILE A 67 5.94 -14.22 -10.55
C ILE A 67 5.83 -15.27 -11.67
N GLY A 68 6.75 -15.26 -12.64
CA GLY A 68 6.78 -16.22 -13.75
C GLY A 68 5.68 -16.04 -14.80
N VAL A 69 5.14 -14.83 -14.96
CA VAL A 69 4.12 -14.54 -16.00
C VAL A 69 4.49 -13.35 -16.87
N SER A 70 3.93 -13.30 -18.08
CA SER A 70 4.14 -12.14 -18.95
C SER A 70 3.56 -10.85 -18.36
N ARG A 71 4.17 -9.72 -18.70
CA ARG A 71 3.73 -8.38 -18.26
C ARG A 71 2.26 -8.11 -18.54
N SER A 72 1.75 -8.52 -19.70
CA SER A 72 0.35 -8.33 -20.09
C SER A 72 -0.61 -9.15 -19.22
N VAL A 73 -0.24 -10.38 -18.86
CA VAL A 73 -1.03 -11.23 -17.96
C VAL A 73 -1.06 -10.64 -16.56
N LEU A 74 0.11 -10.23 -16.04
CA LEU A 74 0.22 -9.60 -14.72
C LEU A 74 -0.59 -8.30 -14.66
N TYR A 75 -0.44 -7.42 -15.66
CA TYR A 75 -1.21 -6.18 -15.76
C TYR A 75 -2.71 -6.46 -15.76
N ARG A 76 -3.20 -7.40 -16.58
CA ARG A 76 -4.62 -7.75 -16.64
C ARG A 76 -5.13 -8.25 -15.28
N LYS A 77 -4.40 -9.17 -14.64
CA LYS A 77 -4.80 -9.72 -13.33
C LYS A 77 -4.86 -8.62 -12.26
N ILE A 78 -3.82 -7.82 -12.12
CA ILE A 78 -3.77 -6.71 -11.14
C ILE A 78 -4.86 -5.68 -11.46
N LYS A 79 -4.99 -5.23 -12.70
CA LYS A 79 -5.99 -4.23 -13.08
C LYS A 79 -7.42 -4.70 -12.81
N GLN A 80 -7.73 -5.97 -13.07
CA GLN A 80 -9.06 -6.53 -12.80
C GLN A 80 -9.36 -6.67 -11.31
N GLN A 81 -8.35 -6.91 -10.47
CA GLN A 81 -8.55 -7.13 -9.04
C GLN A 81 -8.46 -5.86 -8.20
N THR A 82 -7.55 -4.94 -8.55
CA THR A 82 -7.25 -3.73 -7.77
C THR A 82 -7.69 -2.44 -8.46
N GLY A 83 -7.91 -2.48 -9.78
CA GLY A 83 -8.16 -1.28 -10.59
C GLY A 83 -6.90 -0.45 -10.87
N LEU A 84 -5.73 -0.88 -10.42
CA LEU A 84 -4.45 -0.18 -10.58
C LEU A 84 -3.63 -0.76 -11.74
N ASN A 85 -2.76 0.05 -12.32
CA ASN A 85 -1.68 -0.46 -13.15
C ASN A 85 -0.53 -1.01 -12.27
N LEU A 86 0.47 -1.66 -12.88
CA LEU A 86 1.54 -2.33 -12.14
C LEU A 86 2.45 -1.36 -11.37
N VAL A 87 2.74 -0.19 -11.94
CA VAL A 87 3.55 0.85 -11.29
C VAL A 87 2.79 1.45 -10.12
N GLU A 88 1.50 1.76 -10.32
CA GLU A 88 0.60 2.24 -9.27
C GLU A 88 0.48 1.23 -8.13
N PHE A 89 0.42 -0.06 -8.45
CA PHE A 89 0.34 -1.12 -7.45
C PHE A 89 1.62 -1.21 -6.62
N ILE A 90 2.80 -1.24 -7.25
CA ILE A 90 4.09 -1.24 -6.53
C ILE A 90 4.18 0.00 -5.62
N ASN A 91 3.88 1.17 -6.16
CA ASN A 91 3.89 2.42 -5.39
C ASN A 91 2.89 2.40 -4.24
N MET A 92 1.70 1.84 -4.43
CA MET A 92 0.72 1.69 -3.35
C MET A 92 1.28 0.86 -2.21
N VAL A 93 1.93 -0.28 -2.50
CA VAL A 93 2.53 -1.14 -1.47
C VAL A 93 3.64 -0.40 -0.73
N ARG A 94 4.55 0.27 -1.46
CA ARG A 94 5.62 1.09 -0.88
C ARG A 94 5.06 2.19 0.04
N LEU A 95 4.04 2.93 -0.42
CA LEU A 95 3.40 3.99 0.36
C LEU A 95 2.68 3.46 1.60
N LYS A 96 2.01 2.32 1.51
CA LYS A 96 1.36 1.68 2.67
C LYS A 96 2.38 1.25 3.72
N LYS A 97 3.51 0.66 3.30
CA LYS A 97 4.59 0.33 4.23
C LYS A 97 5.19 1.59 4.85
N ALA A 98 5.40 2.64 4.06
CA ALA A 98 5.93 3.91 4.55
C ALA A 98 5.01 4.51 5.62
N ALA A 99 3.70 4.51 5.39
CA ALA A 99 2.72 4.99 6.37
C ALA A 99 2.77 4.18 7.68
N TYR A 100 2.93 2.85 7.59
CA TYR A 100 3.11 2.00 8.76
C TYR A 100 4.39 2.36 9.54
N ILE A 101 5.53 2.50 8.86
CA ILE A 101 6.80 2.85 9.52
C ILE A 101 6.69 4.24 10.16
N LEU A 102 6.20 5.24 9.43
CA LEU A 102 6.02 6.61 9.91
C LEU A 102 5.16 6.73 11.18
N VAL A 103 4.17 5.85 11.34
CA VAL A 103 3.26 5.87 12.51
C VAL A 103 3.81 5.09 13.70
N ASN A 104 4.61 4.05 13.46
CA ASN A 104 5.06 3.12 14.51
C ASN A 104 6.53 3.27 14.90
N ASP A 105 7.35 3.93 14.07
CA ASP A 105 8.78 4.11 14.28
C ASP A 105 9.12 5.62 14.19
N THR A 106 9.18 6.27 15.35
CA THR A 106 9.35 7.72 15.48
C THR A 106 10.80 8.19 15.31
N GLY A 107 11.75 7.27 15.17
CA GLY A 107 13.18 7.58 15.07
C GLY A 107 13.64 7.99 13.67
N LEU A 108 12.88 7.64 12.62
CA LEU A 108 13.27 7.87 11.24
C LEU A 108 12.66 9.15 10.67
N SER A 109 13.47 9.91 9.95
CA SER A 109 13.01 11.04 9.16
C SER A 109 12.18 10.58 7.96
N ILE A 110 11.30 11.45 7.47
CA ILE A 110 10.46 11.19 6.27
C ILE A 110 11.33 10.80 5.07
N SER A 111 12.53 11.36 4.94
CA SER A 111 13.48 11.04 3.88
C SER A 111 14.05 9.63 4.03
N GLU A 112 14.43 9.22 5.24
CA GLU A 112 14.94 7.86 5.50
C GLU A 112 13.87 6.80 5.22
N VAL A 113 12.62 7.04 5.65
CA VAL A 113 11.50 6.16 5.33
C VAL A 113 11.30 6.06 3.81
N ALA A 114 11.40 7.18 3.08
CA ALA A 114 11.28 7.17 1.62
C ALA A 114 12.31 6.24 0.97
N TYR A 115 13.58 6.33 1.37
CA TYR A 115 14.63 5.45 0.86
C TYR A 115 14.41 3.99 1.28
N GLN A 116 14.02 3.75 2.53
CA GLN A 116 13.79 2.41 3.07
C GLN A 116 12.67 1.65 2.33
N VAL A 117 11.66 2.37 1.83
CA VAL A 117 10.58 1.79 1.04
C VAL A 117 10.82 1.87 -0.48
N GLY A 118 12.04 2.17 -0.91
CA GLY A 118 12.48 2.06 -2.30
C GLY A 118 12.14 3.26 -3.18
N PHE A 119 11.97 4.45 -2.59
CA PHE A 119 11.96 5.71 -3.35
C PHE A 119 13.36 6.32 -3.37
N ASN A 120 13.84 6.64 -4.56
CA ASN A 120 15.13 7.34 -4.74
C ASN A 120 15.05 8.87 -4.63
N ASP A 121 13.84 9.43 -4.59
CA ASP A 121 13.60 10.87 -4.42
C ASP A 121 12.55 11.12 -3.33
N PRO A 122 12.96 11.61 -2.13
CA PRO A 122 12.04 11.98 -1.04
C PRO A 122 11.00 13.04 -1.42
N LYS A 123 11.29 13.93 -2.38
CA LYS A 123 10.32 14.93 -2.87
C LYS A 123 9.25 14.24 -3.71
N TYR A 124 9.64 13.30 -4.58
CA TYR A 124 8.71 12.48 -5.34
C TYR A 124 7.87 11.58 -4.42
N PHE A 125 8.49 10.98 -3.40
CA PHE A 125 7.79 10.24 -2.34
C PHE A 125 6.71 11.10 -1.69
N SER A 126 7.07 12.29 -1.20
CA SER A 126 6.12 13.18 -0.50
C SER A 126 4.95 13.59 -1.39
N LYS A 127 5.19 13.86 -2.68
CA LYS A 127 4.13 14.14 -3.67
C LYS A 127 3.23 12.92 -3.88
N SER A 128 3.81 11.73 -4.01
CA SER A 128 3.08 10.47 -4.23
C SER A 128 2.25 10.10 -3.00
N PHE A 129 2.82 10.25 -1.81
CA PHE A 129 2.16 10.05 -0.52
C PHE A 129 0.96 11.00 -0.39
N LYS A 130 1.15 12.30 -0.63
CA LYS A 130 0.06 13.28 -0.61
C LYS A 130 -1.01 12.99 -1.64
N LYS A 131 -0.64 12.53 -2.84
CA LYS A 131 -1.62 12.13 -3.87
C LYS A 131 -2.48 10.95 -3.42
N PHE A 132 -1.86 9.97 -2.75
CA PHE A 132 -2.50 8.75 -2.28
C PHE A 132 -3.37 8.98 -1.03
N TYR A 133 -2.78 9.53 0.04
CA TYR A 133 -3.44 9.75 1.33
C TYR A 133 -4.20 11.08 1.45
N LYS A 134 -4.09 11.97 0.45
CA LYS A 134 -4.64 13.35 0.47
C LYS A 134 -4.02 14.28 1.51
N GLU A 135 -3.06 13.80 2.28
CA GLU A 135 -2.37 14.52 3.35
C GLU A 135 -0.85 14.30 3.23
N SER A 136 -0.04 15.23 3.74
CA SER A 136 1.43 15.07 3.69
C SER A 136 1.91 13.98 4.65
N PRO A 137 3.09 13.36 4.43
CA PRO A 137 3.64 12.39 5.38
C PRO A 137 3.73 12.94 6.80
N ARG A 138 4.15 14.20 6.96
CA ARG A 138 4.23 14.87 8.26
C ARG A 138 2.85 14.99 8.93
N THR A 139 1.86 15.50 8.21
CA THR A 139 0.49 15.63 8.71
C THR A 139 -0.11 14.28 9.09
N TYR A 140 0.21 13.24 8.31
CA TYR A 140 -0.22 11.88 8.58
C TYR A 140 0.36 11.36 9.91
N VAL A 141 1.65 11.59 10.17
CA VAL A 141 2.28 11.25 11.46
C VAL A 141 1.68 12.05 12.61
N GLU A 142 1.45 13.36 12.46
CA GLU A 142 0.85 14.19 13.51
C GLU A 142 -0.55 13.71 13.91
N LYS A 143 -1.30 13.11 12.97
CA LYS A 143 -2.68 12.64 13.16
C LYS A 143 -2.77 11.21 13.68
N PHE A 144 -1.89 10.32 13.23
CA PHE A 144 -1.98 8.88 13.50
C PHE A 144 -0.81 8.32 14.31
N GLY A 145 0.30 9.05 14.42
CA GLY A 145 1.43 8.66 15.24
C GLY A 145 0.99 8.43 16.67
N VAL A 146 1.48 7.35 17.27
CA VAL A 146 1.27 7.07 18.70
C VAL A 146 1.96 8.19 19.46
N LYS A 147 1.19 9.18 19.94
CA LYS A 147 1.68 10.09 20.97
C LYS A 147 1.95 9.22 22.19
N GLU A 148 3.21 8.90 22.41
CA GLU A 148 3.65 8.42 23.71
C GLU A 148 3.16 9.42 24.75
N SER A 149 2.34 8.94 25.67
CA SER A 149 1.78 9.70 26.79
C SER A 149 2.90 10.16 27.71
N SER A 150 3.66 11.18 27.34
CA SER A 150 4.48 11.95 28.27
C SER A 150 3.60 13.02 28.94
N ASN A 151 2.66 12.55 29.76
CA ASN A 151 2.02 13.33 30.80
C ASN A 151 1.73 12.39 31.99
N LEU A 152 2.79 12.05 32.71
CA LEU A 152 2.80 11.82 34.16
C LEU A 152 4.01 12.66 34.62
N GLU A 153 3.84 13.97 34.82
CA GLU A 153 3.61 14.61 36.13
C GLU A 153 4.58 14.03 37.19
N LYS A 154 5.65 14.77 37.46
CA LYS A 154 5.81 15.68 38.62
C LYS A 154 6.13 14.93 39.92
#